data_AF-A0A1G1VTD9-F1
#
_entry.id   AF-A0A1G1VTD9-F1
#
_cell.length_a   1.000
_cell.length_b   1.000
_cell.length_c   1.000
_cell.angle_alpha   90.00
_cell.angle_beta   90.00
_cell.angle_gamma   90.00
#
_symmetry.space_group_name_H-M   'P 1'
#
loop_
_entity.id
_entity.type
_entity.pdbx_description
1 polymer ?
#
loop_
_entity_poly.entity_id
_entity_poly.type
_entity_poly.pdbx_seq_one_letter_code
_entity_poly.pdbx_strand_id
1 'polypeptide(L)'
;MAFKIVYTRIAVKDIEKLDKVAKKKLKVKLENYSRNPLVHTRKLIDTKIGTYRWRIGNYRVVFDIHGKTIVILRIGHRREIYR
;
A
#
# COMPACT_ATOMS: atom_id res chain seq x y z
N MET A 1 16.86 0.08 10.38
CA MET A 1 15.84 1.14 10.64
C MET A 1 14.64 0.87 9.74
N ALA A 2 13.43 0.81 10.29
CA ALA A 2 12.21 0.67 9.49
C ALA A 2 11.79 2.04 8.94
N PHE A 3 11.17 2.05 7.76
CA PHE A 3 10.58 3.23 7.16
C PHE A 3 9.31 3.64 7.89
N LYS A 4 9.07 4.95 8.01
CA LYS A 4 7.82 5.48 8.57
C LYS A 4 6.71 5.33 7.54
N ILE A 5 5.58 4.71 7.92
CA ILE A 5 4.40 4.66 7.05
C ILE A 5 3.45 5.81 7.39
N VAL A 6 3.01 6.54 6.37
CA VAL A 6 1.95 7.55 6.45
C VAL A 6 0.86 7.24 5.43
N TYR A 7 -0.38 7.61 5.73
CA TYR A 7 -1.53 7.31 4.90
C TYR A 7 -2.16 8.60 4.41
N THR A 8 -2.49 8.67 3.12
CA THR A 8 -3.33 9.75 2.60
C THR A 8 -4.76 9.60 3.10
N ARG A 9 -5.53 10.68 3.06
CA ARG A 9 -6.97 10.66 3.41
C ARG A 9 -7.75 9.65 2.56
N ILE A 10 -7.36 9.46 1.30
CA ILE A 10 -8.00 8.50 0.40
C ILE A 10 -7.65 7.07 0.83
N ALA A 11 -6.38 6.78 1.13
CA ALA A 11 -5.96 5.47 1.64
C ALA A 11 -6.65 5.09 2.95
N VAL A 12 -6.90 6.05 3.85
CA VAL A 12 -7.67 5.80 5.08
C VAL A 12 -9.10 5.35 4.74
N LYS A 13 -9.80 6.07 3.85
CA LYS A 13 -11.15 5.69 3.38
C LYS A 13 -11.16 4.33 2.68
N ASP A 14 -10.12 4.03 1.90
CA ASP A 14 -9.96 2.72 1.25
C ASP A 14 -9.84 1.61 2.30
N ILE A 15 -9.06 1.82 3.36
CA ILE A 15 -8.92 0.87 4.48
C ILE A 15 -10.25 0.69 5.20
N GLU A 16 -10.99 1.75 5.46
CA GLU A 16 -12.27 1.70 6.18
C GLU A 16 -13.28 0.75 5.52
N LYS A 17 -13.29 0.71 4.18
CA LYS A 17 -14.15 -0.17 3.37
C LYS A 17 -13.76 -1.65 3.43
N LEU A 18 -12.55 -1.96 3.89
CA LEU A 18 -12.07 -3.34 3.99
C LEU A 18 -12.75 -4.09 5.15
N ASP A 19 -12.97 -5.39 4.95
CA ASP A 19 -13.40 -6.29 6.02
C ASP A 19 -12.33 -6.45 7.13
N LYS A 20 -12.75 -6.94 8.31
CA LYS A 20 -11.85 -7.10 9.47
C LYS A 20 -10.65 -8.01 9.18
N VAL A 21 -10.83 -9.06 8.38
CA VAL A 21 -9.77 -10.03 8.06
C VAL A 21 -8.74 -9.39 7.13
N ALA A 22 -9.21 -8.66 6.11
CA ALA A 22 -8.36 -7.89 5.21
C ALA A 22 -7.56 -6.82 5.94
N LYS A 23 -8.19 -6.05 6.86
CA LYS A 23 -7.49 -5.06 7.71
C LYS A 23 -6.37 -5.70 8.53
N LYS A 24 -6.63 -6.84 9.18
CA LYS A 24 -5.62 -7.55 9.97
C LYS A 24 -4.45 -8.03 9.12
N LYS A 25 -4.73 -8.64 7.95
CA LYS A 25 -3.69 -9.08 6.99
C LYS A 25 -2.87 -7.91 6.46
N LEU A 26 -3.52 -6.79 6.15
CA LEU A 26 -2.89 -5.58 5.65
C LEU A 26 -1.91 -5.03 6.70
N LYS A 27 -2.34 -4.86 7.96
CA LYS A 27 -1.49 -4.36 9.04
C LYS A 27 -0.19 -5.17 9.19
N VAL A 28 -0.31 -6.50 9.32
CA VAL A 28 0.85 -7.39 9.49
C VAL A 28 1.81 -7.29 8.29
N LYS A 29 1.28 -7.22 7.07
CA LYS A 29 2.12 -7.14 5.86
C LYS A 29 2.79 -5.77 5.71
N LEU A 30 2.10 -4.67 6.01
CA LEU A 30 2.66 -3.33 5.99
C LEU A 30 3.80 -3.16 7.00
N GLU A 31 3.63 -3.69 8.21
CA GLU A 31 4.69 -3.70 9.24
C GLU A 31 5.93 -4.45 8.74
N ASN A 32 5.75 -5.61 8.11
CA ASN A 32 6.86 -6.37 7.54
C ASN A 32 7.53 -5.63 6.36
N TYR A 33 6.75 -5.05 5.45
CA TYR A 33 7.29 -4.33 4.30
C TYR A 33 7.96 -3.01 4.68
N SER A 34 7.56 -2.36 5.77
CA SER A 34 8.23 -1.16 6.27
C SER A 34 9.72 -1.36 6.56
N ARG A 35 10.14 -2.60 6.85
CA ARG A 35 11.55 -2.92 7.15
C ARG A 35 12.42 -2.87 5.91
N ASN A 36 11.92 -3.40 4.79
CA ASN A 36 12.60 -3.46 3.50
C ASN A 36 11.59 -3.23 2.36
N PRO A 37 11.20 -1.98 2.08
CA PRO A 37 10.07 -1.69 1.23
C PRO A 37 10.25 -2.16 -0.20
N LEU A 38 11.47 -2.13 -0.75
CA LEU A 38 11.73 -2.41 -2.15
C LEU A 38 11.69 -3.91 -2.51
N VAL A 39 11.93 -4.82 -1.56
CA VAL A 39 12.12 -6.27 -1.81
C VAL A 39 10.86 -6.93 -2.41
N HIS A 40 9.67 -6.52 -1.99
CA HIS A 40 8.41 -7.10 -2.47
C HIS A 40 7.59 -6.14 -3.35
N THR A 41 8.26 -5.13 -3.92
CA THR A 41 7.59 -4.12 -4.77
C THR A 41 7.66 -4.45 -6.23
N ARG A 42 6.71 -3.88 -6.96
CA ARG A 42 6.88 -3.61 -8.38
C ARG A 42 6.59 -2.14 -8.63
N LYS A 43 7.36 -1.54 -9.54
CA LYS A 43 7.00 -0.24 -10.11
C LYS A 43 5.71 -0.37 -10.92
N LEU A 44 4.87 0.64 -10.84
CA LEU A 44 3.70 0.76 -11.70
C LEU A 44 4.14 1.23 -13.09
N ILE A 45 3.43 0.74 -14.12
CA ILE A 45 3.61 1.20 -15.50
C ILE A 45 2.90 2.55 -15.67
N ASP A 46 1.68 2.67 -15.12
CA ASP A 46 0.93 3.92 -15.07
C ASP A 46 1.17 4.62 -13.73
N THR A 47 1.80 5.79 -13.78
CA THR A 47 2.19 6.58 -12.62
C THR A 47 1.10 7.51 -12.11
N LYS A 48 -0.09 7.55 -12.72
CA LYS A 48 -1.21 8.43 -12.30
C LYS A 48 -1.63 8.25 -10.85
N ILE A 49 -1.50 7.03 -10.32
CA ILE A 49 -1.94 6.68 -8.96
C ILE A 49 -0.76 6.63 -7.98
N GLY A 50 0.47 6.45 -8.47
CA GLY A 50 1.70 6.35 -7.67
C GLY A 50 2.82 5.59 -8.39
N THR A 51 3.94 5.42 -7.70
CA THR A 51 5.17 4.85 -8.28
C THR A 51 5.29 3.35 -8.03
N TYR A 52 4.97 2.89 -6.82
CA TYR A 52 5.18 1.52 -6.38
C TYR A 52 3.89 0.84 -5.96
N ARG A 53 3.94 -0.50 -5.99
CA ARG A 53 2.83 -1.34 -5.56
C ARG A 53 3.28 -2.57 -4.80
N TRP A 54 2.65 -2.83 -3.66
CA TRP A 54 2.66 -4.13 -2.99
C TRP A 54 1.43 -4.96 -3.33
N ARG A 55 1.61 -6.29 -3.34
CA ARG A 55 0.52 -7.28 -3.46
C ARG A 55 0.29 -7.93 -2.10
N ILE A 56 -0.91 -7.76 -1.54
CA ILE A 56 -1.32 -8.37 -0.27
C ILE A 56 -2.58 -9.19 -0.53
N GLY A 57 -2.40 -10.48 -0.82
CA GLY A 57 -3.48 -11.35 -1.27
C GLY A 57 -4.15 -10.81 -2.54
N ASN A 58 -5.44 -10.49 -2.42
CA ASN A 58 -6.24 -9.91 -3.50
C ASN A 58 -6.21 -8.37 -3.56
N TYR A 59 -5.65 -7.73 -2.54
CA TYR A 59 -5.53 -6.29 -2.46
C TYR A 59 -4.19 -5.81 -3.01
N ARG A 60 -4.19 -4.59 -3.54
CA ARG A 60 -2.99 -3.85 -3.94
C ARG A 60 -2.90 -2.61 -3.09
N VAL A 61 -1.66 -2.30 -2.71
CA VAL A 61 -1.32 -1.09 -1.98
C VAL A 61 -0.42 -0.29 -2.90
N VAL A 62 -0.88 0.87 -3.33
CA VAL A 62 -0.11 1.81 -4.13
C VAL A 62 0.51 2.84 -3.20
N PHE A 63 1.80 3.09 -3.38
CA PHE A 63 2.55 3.95 -2.49
C PHE A 63 3.76 4.58 -3.17
N ASP A 64 4.25 5.65 -2.54
CA ASP A 64 5.50 6.31 -2.89
C ASP A 64 6.49 6.27 -1.73
N ILE A 65 7.77 6.45 -2.04
CA ILE A 65 8.85 6.51 -1.05
C ILE A 65 9.49 7.89 -1.15
N HIS A 66 9.51 8.62 -0.03
CA HIS A 66 10.17 9.92 0.11
C HIS A 66 11.18 9.83 1.26
N GLY A 67 12.46 9.72 0.92
CA GLY A 67 13.53 9.50 1.89
C GLY A 67 13.29 8.21 2.69
N LYS A 68 13.01 8.32 3.99
CA LYS A 68 12.69 7.19 4.89
C LYS A 68 11.19 7.05 5.20
N THR A 69 10.34 7.71 4.41
CA THR A 69 8.88 7.69 4.58
C THR A 69 8.21 6.99 3.41
N ILE A 70 7.29 6.08 3.72
CA ILE A 70 6.42 5.40 2.77
C ILE A 70 5.04 6.06 2.86
N VAL A 71 4.59 6.64 1.75
CA VAL A 71 3.30 7.31 1.65
C VAL A 71 2.31 6.39 0.95
N ILE A 72 1.36 5.85 1.69
CA ILE A 72 0.30 5.00 1.13
C ILE A 72 -0.75 5.89 0.45
N LEU A 73 -0.88 5.74 -0.85
CA LEU A 73 -1.73 6.57 -1.70
C LEU A 73 -3.12 5.96 -1.86
N ARG A 74 -3.19 4.67 -2.18
CA ARG A 74 -4.44 3.95 -2.43
C ARG A 74 -4.33 2.49 -1.99
N ILE A 75 -5.45 1.95 -1.54
CA ILE A 75 -5.59 0.52 -1.24
C ILE A 75 -6.86 0.02 -1.90
N GLY A 76 -6.80 -1.12 -2.58
CA GLY A 76 -7.99 -1.58 -3.29
C GLY A 76 -7.87 -3.01 -3.75
N HIS A 77 -9.04 -3.62 -3.97
CA HIS A 77 -9.08 -4.95 -4.56
C HIS A 77 -8.55 -4.88 -5.99
N ARG A 78 -7.99 -5.99 -6.50
CA ARG A 78 -7.39 -6.07 -7.85
C ARG A 78 -8.26 -5.55 -8.99
N ARG A 79 -9.58 -5.68 -8.81
CA ARG A 79 -10.59 -5.34 -9.80
C ARG A 79 -10.97 -3.86 -9.79
N GLU A 80 -10.66 -3.15 -8.71
CA GLU A 80 -11.15 -1.80 -8.45
C GLU A 80 -10.04 -0.75 -8.52
N ILE A 81 -8.81 -1.10 -8.12
CA ILE A 81 -7.73 -0.11 -7.94
C ILE A 81 -7.20 0.50 -9.25
N TYR A 82 -7.51 -0.10 -10.39
CA TYR A 82 -7.10 0.41 -11.72
C TYR A 82 -8.29 0.88 -12.56
N ARG A 83 -9.46 1.00 -11.94
CA ARG A 83 -10.64 1.59 -12.56
C ARG A 83 -10.75 3.05 -12.19
#